data_AF-A0A2U3KGD0-F1
#
_entry.id   AF-A0A2U3KGD0-F1
#
_cell.length_a   1.000
_cell.length_b   1.000
_cell.length_c   1.000
_cell.angle_alpha   90.00
_cell.angle_beta   90.00
_cell.angle_gamma   90.00
#
_symmetry.space_group_name_H-M   'P 1'
#
loop_
_entity.id
_entity.type
_entity.pdbx_description
1 polymer ?
#
loop_
_entity_poly.entity_id
_entity_poly.type
_entity_poly.pdbx_seq_one_letter_code
_entity_poly.pdbx_strand_id
1 'polypeptide(L)' 'MWRFLTYITNNEDRSRHEEVFDAIFWIVETLALILGIWILLKKHVPEWIPFLVIEYCWAMDNLRHNRT' A
#
# COMPACT_ATOMS: atom_id res chain seq x y z
N MET A 1 12.29 28.02 13.54
CA MET A 1 11.74 27.38 14.75
C MET A 1 10.45 26.62 14.47
N TRP A 2 9.45 27.25 13.84
CA TRP A 2 8.15 26.62 13.53
C TRP A 2 8.26 25.32 12.70
N ARG A 3 9.08 25.32 11.62
CA ARG A 3 9.28 24.13 10.76
C ARG A 3 9.89 22.92 11.47
N PHE A 4 10.73 23.14 12.48
CA PHE A 4 11.37 22.05 13.24
C PHE A 4 10.40 21.41 14.23
N LEU A 5 9.50 22.22 14.81
CA LEU A 5 8.42 21.73 15.66
C LEU A 5 7.41 20.93 14.84
N THR A 6 6.94 21.45 13.69
CA THR A 6 6.05 20.70 12.78
C THR A 6 6.67 19.37 12.34
N TYR A 7 7.98 19.35 12.08
CA TYR A 7 8.73 18.16 11.70
C TYR A 7 8.79 17.09 12.82
N ILE A 8 8.97 17.51 14.08
CA ILE A 8 8.98 16.59 15.23
C ILE A 8 7.57 16.14 15.60
N THR A 9 6.58 17.04 15.54
CA THR A 9 5.19 16.74 15.92
C THR A 9 4.39 16.07 14.80
N ASN A 10 4.98 15.89 13.60
CA ASN A 10 4.34 15.28 12.43
C ASN A 10 2.98 15.92 12.09
N ASN A 11 2.89 17.24 12.25
CA ASN A 11 1.65 18.02 12.12
C ASN A 11 1.54 18.61 10.70
N GLU A 12 1.86 17.79 9.69
CA GLU A 12 1.76 18.11 8.26
C GLU A 12 0.39 17.65 7.73
N ASP A 13 -0.15 18.33 6.70
CA ASP A 13 -1.48 18.03 6.11
C ASP A 13 -1.62 16.56 5.66
N ARG A 14 -0.51 15.90 5.36
CA ARG A 14 -0.39 14.45 5.33
C ARG A 14 0.69 14.02 6.30
N SER A 15 0.39 13.06 7.17
CA SER A 15 1.39 12.44 8.05
C SER A 15 2.52 11.84 7.21
N ARG A 16 3.79 12.06 7.57
CA ARG A 16 4.91 11.43 6.86
C ARG A 16 4.86 9.90 6.86
N HIS A 17 4.23 9.31 7.88
CA HIS A 17 3.98 7.88 7.92
C HIS A 17 3.03 7.40 6.83
N GLU A 18 2.13 8.28 6.38
CA GLU A 18 1.19 7.99 5.30
C GLU A 18 1.87 7.96 3.92
N GLU A 19 2.76 8.90 3.62
CA GLU A 19 3.55 8.87 2.37
C GLU A 19 4.44 7.64 2.28
N VAL A 20 5.12 7.28 3.38
CA VAL A 20 5.97 6.09 3.42
C VAL A 20 5.14 4.82 3.27
N PHE A 21 3.96 4.77 3.89
CA PHE A 21 3.05 3.66 3.74
C PHE A 21 2.52 3.54 2.30
N ASP A 22 2.15 4.65 1.65
CA ASP A 22 1.72 4.67 0.24
C ASP A 22 2.80 4.13 -0.71
N ALA A 23 4.05 4.54 -0.50
CA ALA A 23 5.17 4.06 -1.31
C ALA A 23 5.41 2.55 -1.13
N ILE A 24 5.39 2.06 0.12
CA ILE A 24 5.54 0.62 0.41
C ILE A 24 4.37 -0.17 -0.15
N PHE A 25 3.16 0.35 -0.01
CA PHE A 25 1.93 -0.25 -0.50
C PHE A 25 1.98 -0.44 -2.02
N TRP A 26 2.38 0.59 -2.77
CA TRP A 26 2.54 0.53 -4.22
C TRP A 26 3.55 -0.55 -4.65
N ILE A 27 4.66 -0.67 -3.94
CA ILE A 27 5.67 -1.71 -4.20
C ILE A 27 5.09 -3.10 -3.98
N VAL A 28 4.40 -3.32 -2.86
CA VAL A 28 3.82 -4.63 -2.51
C VAL A 28 2.74 -5.03 -3.51
N GLU A 29 1.85 -4.12 -3.88
CA GLU A 29 0.80 -4.36 -4.88
C GLU A 29 1.40 -4.70 -6.25
N THR A 30 2.43 -3.95 -6.66
CA THR A 30 3.14 -4.19 -7.93
C THR A 30 3.81 -5.57 -7.96
N LEU A 31 4.48 -5.95 -6.87
CA LEU A 31 5.10 -7.28 -6.76
C LEU A 31 4.05 -8.40 -6.74
N ALA A 32 2.95 -8.21 -6.02
CA ALA A 32 1.85 -9.17 -5.99
C ALA A 32 1.26 -9.37 -7.40
N LEU A 33 1.04 -8.28 -8.14
CA LEU A 33 0.53 -8.35 -9.51
C LEU A 33 1.50 -9.10 -10.44
N ILE A 34 2.79 -8.74 -10.43
CA ILE A 34 3.81 -9.36 -11.29
C ILE A 34 3.93 -10.86 -10.98
N LEU A 35 4.04 -11.22 -9.70
CA LEU A 35 4.16 -12.62 -9.28
C LEU A 35 2.87 -13.40 -9.57
N GLY A 36 1.70 -12.80 -9.35
CA GLY A 36 0.42 -13.42 -9.65
C GLY A 36 0.24 -13.71 -11.14
N ILE A 37 0.55 -12.74 -12.00
CA ILE A 37 0.54 -12.92 -13.46
C ILE A 37 1.53 -14.01 -13.87
N TRP A 38 2.75 -13.99 -13.32
CA TRP A 38 3.76 -15.01 -13.64
C TRP A 38 3.32 -16.43 -13.25
N ILE A 39 2.70 -16.59 -12.07
CA ILE A 39 2.14 -17.88 -11.62
C ILE A 39 1.02 -18.33 -12.54
N LEU A 40 0.11 -17.42 -12.90
CA LEU A 40 -0.99 -17.71 -13.84
C LEU A 40 -0.47 -18.21 -15.18
N LEU A 41 0.57 -17.57 -15.72
CA LEU A 41 1.19 -17.96 -16.99
C LEU A 41 1.98 -19.27 -16.92
N LYS A 42 2.59 -19.58 -15.76
CA LYS A 42 3.43 -20.78 -15.61
C LYS A 42 2.67 -22.03 -15.18
N LYS A 43 1.77 -21.89 -14.22
CA LYS A 43 1.05 -23.03 -13.64
C LYS A 43 -0.32 -23.24 -14.27
N HIS A 44 -0.85 -22.25 -15.00
CA HIS A 44 -2.23 -22.24 -15.48
C HIS A 44 -3.28 -22.44 -14.37
N VAL A 45 -2.87 -22.21 -13.12
CA VAL A 45 -3.75 -22.26 -11.94
C VAL A 45 -3.86 -20.84 -11.41
N PRO A 46 -5.08 -20.32 -11.21
CA PRO A 46 -5.27 -19.09 -10.46
C PRO A 46 -4.93 -19.38 -9.00
N GLU A 47 -3.71 -19.06 -8.57
CA GLU A 47 -3.37 -19.04 -7.15
C GLU A 47 -4.01 -17.81 -6.52
N TRP A 48 -4.66 -18.00 -5.36
CA TRP A 48 -5.46 -16.97 -4.70
C TRP A 48 -4.63 -15.94 -3.95
N ILE A 49 -3.38 -16.29 -3.58
CA ILE A 49 -2.51 -15.46 -2.74
C ILE A 49 -2.25 -14.06 -3.33
N PRO A 50 -1.88 -13.91 -4.61
CA PRO A 50 -1.71 -12.60 -5.25
C PRO A 50 -2.98 -11.74 -5.21
N PHE A 51 -4.14 -12.35 -5.47
CA PHE A 51 -5.43 -11.66 -5.44
C PHE A 51 -5.80 -11.22 -4.02
N LEU A 52 -5.58 -12.07 -3.02
CA LEU A 52 -5.79 -11.75 -1.61
C LEU A 52 -4.90 -10.60 -1.13
N VAL A 53 -3.66 -10.53 -1.60
CA VAL A 53 -2.75 -9.41 -1.28
C VAL A 53 -3.28 -8.11 -1.89
N ILE A 54 -3.74 -8.13 -3.13
CA ILE A 54 -4.33 -6.95 -3.80
C ILE A 54 -5.63 -6.52 -3.10
N GLU A 55 -6.53 -7.46 -2.78
CA GLU A 55 -7.78 -7.16 -2.06
C GLU A 55 -7.52 -6.61 -0.66
N TYR A 56 -6.59 -7.21 0.10
CA TYR A 56 -6.18 -6.71 1.41
C TYR A 56 -5.63 -5.29 1.30
N CYS A 57 -4.78 -5.05 0.30
CA CYS A 57 -4.28 -3.73 -0.02
C CYS A 57 -5.44 -2.74 -0.24
N TRP A 58 -6.38 -3.04 -1.14
CA TRP A 58 -7.53 -2.17 -1.41
C TRP A 58 -8.44 -1.95 -0.20
N ALA A 59 -8.62 -2.96 0.65
CA ALA A 59 -9.37 -2.82 1.90
C ALA A 59 -8.67 -1.85 2.87
N MET A 60 -7.35 -1.95 2.99
CA MET A 60 -6.56 -1.05 3.83
C MET A 60 -6.59 0.40 3.32
N ASP A 61 -6.58 0.61 2.00
CA ASP A 61 -6.66 1.94 1.39
C ASP A 61 -8.05 2.57 1.58
N ASN A 62 -9.13 1.80 1.39
CA ASN A 62 -10.50 2.25 1.67
C ASN A 62 -10.72 2.60 3.14
N LEU A 63 -10.17 1.82 4.07
CA LEU A 63 -10.24 2.10 5.50
C LEU A 63 -9.47 3.37 5.89
N ARG A 64 -8.48 3.81 5.11
CA ARG A 64 -7.80 5.10 5.29
C ARG A 64 -8.59 6.26 4.72
N HIS A 65 -9.12 6.12 3.50
CA HIS A 65 -9.92 7.17 2.87
C HIS A 65 -11.25 7.46 3.62
N ASN A 66 -11.78 6.48 4.37
CA ASN A 66 -12.96 6.68 5.24
C ASN A 66 -12.64 7.30 6.62
N ARG A 67 -11.38 7.67 6.93
CA ARG A 67 -11.02 8.36 8.19
C ARG A 67 -11.11 9.89 8.10
N THR A 68 -11.40 10.44 6.93
CA THR A 68 -11.74 11.87 6.72
C THR A 68 -13.23 12.10 6.87
#